data_AF-A0A5S3WQY5-F1
#
_entry.id   AF-A0A5S3WQY5-F1
#
_cell.length_a   1.000
_cell.length_b   1.000
_cell.length_c   1.000
_cell.angle_alpha   90.00
_cell.angle_beta   90.00
_cell.angle_gamma   90.00
#
_symmetry.space_group_name_H-M   'P 1'
#
loop_
_entity.id
_entity.type
_entity.pdbx_description
1 polymer ?
#
loop_
_entity_poly.entity_id
_entity_poly.type
_entity_poly.pdbx_seq_one_letter_code
_entity_poly.pdbx_strand_id
1 'polypeptide(L)'
;MSYQHLIAISLTAGLAFSQAHAASCQGVNAYPDWTQTDWQGNPSHANTNDKMQHQNKLYRANWWTRSEPGTSSAWQYLGRCDSGNRITPVERYGKLSVCGTGLCSEQQEKIQLRGMSSHGLQWYGLNKCLTDASLDVLAQDWQADIVRLSLYVQEGGYETDPVGFTQQMNTLIDMASQRGLYVLVDWHQLNPGDPNYNLALAKQFFTDVVSANKNRNNVIYDIANEPNDVSWPEVRHYSEQIIPVIRAIQPDALILIGTHGWSTFGASTGGSVQDVINDPVPFDNIMYTFHFYAASHKDYHRSVLDQASDVLPVFVSEWGTQNYDGDGPNDLISSQKYIDLMKRKKISWTNWNYSDDFRSGAVWKKGTCNTQNFVDSQLKEAGTWVKGWIEEGR
;
A
#
# COMPACT_ATOMS: atom_id res chain seq x y z
N MET A 1 -7.27 -22.79 62.65
CA MET A 1 -8.18 -21.89 61.91
C MET A 1 -7.67 -21.84 60.48
N SER A 2 -8.48 -22.34 59.55
CA SER A 2 -8.10 -22.64 58.16
C SER A 2 -8.05 -21.37 57.32
N TYR A 3 -6.94 -21.11 56.64
CA TYR A 3 -6.82 -20.06 55.62
C TYR A 3 -7.25 -20.65 54.27
N GLN A 4 -8.37 -20.18 53.74
CA GLN A 4 -8.82 -20.48 52.38
C GLN A 4 -7.95 -19.71 51.38
N HIS A 5 -7.21 -20.43 50.53
CA HIS A 5 -6.65 -19.88 49.30
C HIS A 5 -7.72 -19.85 48.21
N LEU A 6 -8.17 -18.65 47.86
CA LEU A 6 -8.93 -18.39 46.63
C LEU A 6 -7.96 -18.39 45.45
N ILE A 7 -7.95 -19.49 44.70
CA ILE A 7 -7.32 -19.58 43.39
C ILE A 7 -8.25 -18.88 42.40
N ALA A 8 -7.85 -17.71 41.92
CA ALA A 8 -8.52 -17.05 40.80
C ALA A 8 -8.20 -17.84 39.52
N ILE A 9 -9.15 -18.64 39.06
CA ILE A 9 -9.12 -19.26 37.73
C ILE A 9 -9.38 -18.13 36.73
N SER A 10 -8.31 -17.67 36.07
CA SER A 10 -8.43 -16.80 34.90
C SER A 10 -9.07 -17.62 33.78
N LEU A 11 -10.34 -17.32 33.47
CA LEU A 11 -10.95 -17.76 32.22
C LEU A 11 -10.23 -17.03 31.08
N THR A 12 -9.31 -17.71 30.42
CA THR A 12 -8.89 -17.36 29.07
C THR A 12 -10.09 -17.56 28.14
N ALA A 13 -10.84 -16.48 27.92
CA ALA A 13 -11.75 -16.40 26.79
C ALA A 13 -10.88 -16.48 25.52
N GLY A 14 -10.83 -17.65 24.90
CA GLY A 14 -10.26 -17.80 23.56
C GLY A 14 -11.05 -16.90 22.64
N LEU A 15 -10.42 -15.81 22.21
CA LEU A 15 -10.91 -15.02 21.09
C LEU A 15 -10.90 -15.97 19.89
N ALA A 16 -12.09 -16.33 19.43
CA ALA A 16 -12.26 -17.05 18.19
C ALA A 16 -11.68 -16.18 17.08
N PHE A 17 -10.55 -16.64 16.53
CA PHE A 17 -9.90 -16.04 15.39
C PHE A 17 -10.89 -16.01 14.22
N SER A 18 -11.23 -14.82 13.75
CA SER A 18 -11.78 -14.62 12.42
C SER A 18 -10.61 -14.73 11.43
N GLN A 19 -10.18 -15.96 11.14
CA GLN A 19 -9.44 -16.20 9.90
C GLN A 19 -10.38 -15.83 8.75
N ALA A 20 -9.94 -14.97 7.84
CA ALA A 20 -10.56 -14.84 6.54
C ALA A 20 -10.59 -16.25 5.92
N HIS A 21 -11.77 -16.85 5.83
CA HIS A 21 -11.89 -18.21 5.34
C HIS A 21 -11.38 -18.25 3.90
N ALA A 22 -10.35 -19.07 3.65
CA ALA A 22 -10.22 -19.74 2.38
C ALA A 22 -11.61 -20.25 2.01
N ALA A 23 -12.21 -19.73 0.94
CA ALA A 23 -13.51 -20.21 0.55
C ALA A 23 -13.27 -21.62 0.00
N SER A 24 -13.84 -22.63 0.64
CA SER A 24 -13.80 -23.98 0.09
C SER A 24 -14.57 -23.95 -1.23
N CYS A 25 -13.80 -23.92 -2.31
CA CYS A 25 -14.32 -24.03 -3.66
C CYS A 25 -14.56 -25.49 -4.05
N GLN A 26 -14.42 -26.42 -3.11
CA GLN A 26 -14.73 -27.82 -3.32
C GLN A 26 -16.19 -27.96 -3.75
N GLY A 27 -16.40 -28.54 -4.94
CA GLY A 27 -17.75 -28.76 -5.50
C GLY A 27 -18.44 -27.53 -6.07
N VAL A 28 -17.77 -26.38 -6.18
CA VAL A 28 -18.30 -25.21 -6.90
C VAL A 28 -17.95 -25.33 -8.39
N ASN A 29 -18.89 -25.10 -9.30
CA ASN A 29 -18.61 -25.17 -10.73
C ASN A 29 -17.57 -24.11 -11.16
N ALA A 30 -16.64 -24.47 -12.04
CA ALA A 30 -15.64 -23.56 -12.58
C ALA A 30 -16.05 -23.10 -13.98
N TYR A 31 -16.09 -21.79 -14.22
CA TYR A 31 -16.36 -21.22 -15.55
C TYR A 31 -15.36 -21.79 -16.58
N PRO A 32 -15.80 -22.24 -17.77
CA PRO A 32 -17.12 -22.01 -18.38
C PRO A 32 -18.24 -22.99 -18.03
N ASP A 33 -18.03 -23.92 -17.10
CA ASP A 33 -19.06 -24.87 -16.67
C ASP A 33 -20.08 -24.18 -15.77
N TRP A 34 -21.14 -23.63 -16.36
CA TRP A 34 -22.22 -22.94 -15.65
C TRP A 34 -22.96 -23.83 -14.64
N THR A 35 -23.51 -23.21 -13.60
CA THR A 35 -24.32 -23.88 -12.56
C THR A 35 -25.68 -24.35 -13.08
N GLN A 36 -26.23 -23.67 -14.08
CA GLN A 36 -27.53 -23.99 -14.67
C GLN A 36 -27.37 -24.37 -16.14
N THR A 37 -28.27 -25.22 -16.62
CA THR A 37 -28.33 -25.65 -18.01
C THR A 37 -29.41 -24.91 -18.79
N ASP A 38 -29.28 -24.89 -20.12
CA ASP A 38 -30.39 -24.55 -21.01
C ASP A 38 -31.39 -25.72 -21.14
N TRP A 39 -32.39 -25.55 -22.01
CA TRP A 39 -33.42 -26.57 -22.28
C TRP A 39 -32.87 -27.84 -22.95
N GLN A 40 -31.67 -27.79 -23.52
CA GLN A 40 -30.97 -28.94 -24.12
C GLN A 40 -30.06 -29.64 -23.11
N GLY A 41 -29.92 -29.10 -21.89
CA GLY A 41 -29.03 -29.63 -20.86
C GLY A 41 -27.59 -29.10 -20.94
N ASN A 42 -27.30 -28.10 -21.79
CA ASN A 42 -25.96 -27.52 -21.88
C ASN A 42 -25.75 -26.45 -20.80
N PRO A 43 -24.58 -26.38 -20.13
CA PRO A 43 -24.26 -25.29 -19.21
C PRO A 43 -24.46 -23.93 -19.87
N SER A 44 -25.24 -23.05 -19.25
CA SER A 44 -25.77 -21.85 -19.90
C SER A 44 -25.67 -20.57 -19.08
N HIS A 45 -25.97 -20.61 -17.78
CA HIS A 45 -26.10 -19.41 -16.95
C HIS A 45 -25.97 -19.70 -15.45
N ALA A 46 -25.94 -18.64 -14.65
CA ALA A 46 -26.08 -18.70 -13.20
C ALA A 46 -27.38 -18.00 -12.76
N ASN A 47 -28.09 -18.58 -11.80
CA ASN A 47 -29.24 -17.97 -11.12
C ASN A 47 -28.77 -17.13 -9.92
N THR A 48 -29.67 -16.32 -9.36
CA THR A 48 -29.41 -15.58 -8.12
C THR A 48 -28.90 -16.51 -7.01
N ASN A 49 -27.84 -16.10 -6.32
CA ASN A 49 -27.10 -16.82 -5.28
C ASN A 49 -26.27 -18.04 -5.73
N ASP A 50 -26.29 -18.40 -7.01
CA ASP A 50 -25.39 -19.43 -7.51
C ASP A 50 -23.94 -19.01 -7.31
N LYS A 51 -23.10 -19.98 -6.93
CA LYS A 51 -21.67 -19.77 -6.76
C LYS A 51 -20.91 -20.38 -7.93
N MET A 52 -19.94 -19.64 -8.44
CA MET A 52 -19.06 -20.11 -9.50
C MET A 52 -17.62 -19.71 -9.21
N GLN A 53 -16.70 -20.57 -9.63
CA GLN A 53 -15.28 -20.28 -9.63
C GLN A 53 -14.86 -19.70 -10.98
N HIS A 54 -13.96 -18.75 -10.96
CA HIS A 54 -13.27 -18.27 -12.16
C HIS A 54 -11.91 -17.70 -11.77
N GLN A 55 -10.84 -18.09 -12.46
CA GLN A 55 -9.47 -17.63 -12.18
C GLN A 55 -9.07 -17.72 -10.68
N ASN A 56 -9.33 -18.88 -10.04
CA ASN A 56 -9.11 -19.14 -8.62
C ASN A 56 -9.85 -18.18 -7.66
N LYS A 57 -10.94 -17.57 -8.11
CA LYS A 57 -11.81 -16.72 -7.30
C LYS A 57 -13.20 -17.31 -7.23
N LEU A 58 -13.80 -17.24 -6.05
CA LEU A 58 -15.19 -17.58 -5.81
C LEU A 58 -16.06 -16.35 -6.00
N TYR A 59 -17.09 -16.49 -6.81
CA TYR A 59 -18.10 -15.48 -7.04
C TYR A 59 -19.49 -16.00 -6.68
N ARG A 60 -20.38 -15.09 -6.30
CA ARG A 60 -21.82 -15.32 -6.17
C ARG A 60 -22.56 -14.45 -7.16
N ALA A 61 -23.50 -15.02 -7.91
CA ALA A 61 -24.39 -14.28 -8.78
C ALA A 61 -25.39 -13.47 -7.94
N ASN A 62 -25.45 -12.16 -8.15
CA ASN A 62 -26.40 -11.26 -7.49
C ASN A 62 -27.82 -11.38 -8.09
N TRP A 63 -27.90 -11.77 -9.36
CA TRP A 63 -29.13 -12.06 -10.10
C TRP A 63 -28.80 -13.02 -11.27
N TRP A 64 -29.83 -13.44 -12.02
CA TRP A 64 -29.64 -14.25 -13.22
C TRP A 64 -28.61 -13.62 -14.18
N THR A 65 -27.61 -14.37 -14.63
CA THR A 65 -26.57 -13.83 -15.51
C THR A 65 -25.93 -14.87 -16.42
N ARG A 66 -25.48 -14.41 -17.59
CA ARG A 66 -24.60 -15.12 -18.54
C ARG A 66 -23.23 -14.45 -18.72
N SER A 67 -22.96 -13.37 -17.99
CA SER A 67 -21.64 -12.71 -18.05
C SER A 67 -20.60 -13.53 -17.29
N GLU A 68 -19.40 -13.67 -17.82
CA GLU A 68 -18.27 -14.35 -17.17
C GLU A 68 -18.05 -13.87 -15.71
N PRO A 69 -17.81 -14.77 -14.73
CA PRO A 69 -17.66 -14.37 -13.33
C PRO A 69 -16.57 -13.32 -13.09
N GLY A 70 -16.92 -12.25 -12.37
CA GLY A 70 -16.03 -11.12 -12.06
C GLY A 70 -16.02 -9.99 -13.11
N THR A 71 -16.64 -10.18 -14.28
CA THR A 71 -16.61 -9.20 -15.38
C THR A 71 -17.72 -8.14 -15.31
N SER A 72 -18.68 -8.29 -14.40
CA SER A 72 -19.80 -7.36 -14.27
C SER A 72 -20.34 -7.27 -12.84
N SER A 73 -21.20 -6.30 -12.58
CA SER A 73 -21.90 -6.13 -11.29
C SER A 73 -22.89 -7.27 -10.98
N ALA A 74 -23.16 -8.16 -11.94
CA ALA A 74 -23.94 -9.37 -11.69
C ALA A 74 -23.24 -10.34 -10.74
N TRP A 75 -21.94 -10.16 -10.48
CA TRP A 75 -21.15 -10.99 -9.59
C TRP A 75 -20.70 -10.22 -8.36
N GLN A 76 -20.77 -10.88 -7.20
CA GLN A 76 -20.11 -10.48 -5.98
C GLN A 76 -18.93 -11.42 -5.73
N TYR A 77 -17.75 -10.86 -5.51
CA TYR A 77 -16.59 -11.63 -5.07
C TYR A 77 -16.77 -12.10 -3.62
N LEU A 78 -16.52 -13.39 -3.38
CA LEU A 78 -16.65 -14.02 -2.07
C LEU A 78 -15.31 -14.44 -1.45
N GLY A 79 -14.21 -14.38 -2.19
CA GLY A 79 -12.88 -14.83 -1.74
C GLY A 79 -12.17 -15.68 -2.79
N ARG A 80 -10.92 -16.06 -2.54
CA ARG A 80 -10.18 -16.97 -3.42
C ARG A 80 -10.50 -18.43 -3.12
N CYS A 81 -10.47 -19.22 -4.18
CA CYS A 81 -10.43 -20.67 -4.10
C CYS A 81 -9.03 -21.08 -3.67
N ASP A 82 -8.97 -21.86 -2.58
CA ASP A 82 -7.72 -22.31 -1.99
C ASP A 82 -6.83 -22.96 -3.07
N SER A 83 -5.68 -22.34 -3.35
CA SER A 83 -4.76 -22.75 -4.42
C SER A 83 -3.34 -22.82 -3.88
N GLY A 84 -3.14 -23.68 -2.89
CA GLY A 84 -1.83 -24.04 -2.36
C GLY A 84 -1.12 -22.92 -1.58
N ASN A 85 -0.09 -23.30 -0.82
CA ASN A 85 0.78 -22.36 -0.12
C ASN A 85 1.49 -21.44 -1.12
N ARG A 86 0.90 -20.29 -1.41
CA ARG A 86 1.56 -19.25 -2.18
C ARG A 86 2.52 -18.51 -1.27
N ILE A 87 3.82 -18.55 -1.61
CA ILE A 87 4.86 -17.82 -0.88
C ILE A 87 4.53 -16.32 -0.95
N THR A 88 4.30 -15.71 0.20
CA THR A 88 4.04 -14.28 0.34
C THR A 88 5.30 -13.46 0.06
N PRO A 89 5.18 -12.16 -0.28
CA PRO A 89 6.33 -11.27 -0.45
C PRO A 89 7.28 -11.29 0.75
N VAL A 90 6.76 -11.27 1.97
CA VAL A 90 7.57 -11.30 3.20
C VAL A 90 8.27 -12.65 3.39
N GLU A 91 7.60 -13.78 3.12
CA GLU A 91 8.25 -15.10 3.15
C GLU A 91 9.31 -15.24 2.06
N ARG A 92 9.11 -14.61 0.90
CA ARG A 92 10.04 -14.67 -0.24
C ARG A 92 11.31 -13.84 0.01
N TYR A 93 11.16 -12.63 0.53
CA TYR A 93 12.26 -11.66 0.60
C TYR A 93 12.81 -11.45 2.02
N GLY A 94 12.11 -11.88 3.07
CA GLY A 94 12.58 -11.78 4.46
C GLY A 94 12.70 -10.33 4.95
N LYS A 95 13.64 -10.08 5.87
CA LYS A 95 13.91 -8.73 6.37
C LYS A 95 14.68 -7.91 5.33
N LEU A 96 14.14 -6.75 4.97
CA LEU A 96 14.73 -5.89 3.95
C LEU A 96 15.82 -4.97 4.50
N SER A 97 16.79 -4.65 3.66
CA SER A 97 17.83 -3.66 3.96
C SER A 97 18.27 -2.91 2.70
N VAL A 98 18.89 -1.75 2.88
CA VAL A 98 19.53 -1.02 1.79
C VAL A 98 20.86 -1.68 1.42
N CYS A 99 21.08 -1.85 0.12
CA CYS A 99 22.30 -2.40 -0.45
C CYS A 99 22.74 -1.56 -1.67
N GLY A 100 23.89 -0.91 -1.59
CA GLY A 100 24.32 0.06 -2.61
C GLY A 100 23.25 1.13 -2.83
N THR A 101 22.73 1.22 -4.06
CA THR A 101 21.69 2.20 -4.45
C THR A 101 20.29 1.60 -4.53
N GLY A 102 19.98 0.51 -3.82
CA GLY A 102 18.64 -0.03 -3.81
C GLY A 102 18.25 -0.83 -2.59
N LEU A 103 17.10 -1.48 -2.71
CA LEU A 103 16.48 -2.31 -1.68
C LEU A 103 16.83 -3.77 -1.92
N CYS A 104 17.29 -4.46 -0.88
CA CYS A 104 17.63 -5.87 -0.92
C CYS A 104 16.76 -6.73 0.00
N SER A 105 16.57 -7.99 -0.41
CA SER A 105 16.10 -9.06 0.45
C SER A 105 17.09 -9.40 1.56
N GLU A 106 16.69 -10.27 2.49
CA GLU A 106 17.57 -10.83 3.52
C GLU A 106 18.78 -11.57 2.93
N GLN A 107 18.63 -12.13 1.72
CA GLN A 107 19.69 -12.81 0.97
C GLN A 107 20.56 -11.85 0.14
N GLN A 108 20.44 -10.54 0.34
CA GLN A 108 21.20 -9.49 -0.36
C GLN A 108 20.95 -9.44 -1.88
N GLU A 109 19.78 -9.89 -2.32
CA GLU A 109 19.36 -9.75 -3.72
C GLU A 109 18.63 -8.42 -3.91
N LYS A 110 19.00 -7.63 -4.93
CA LYS A 110 18.30 -6.37 -5.24
C LYS A 110 16.88 -6.67 -5.75
N ILE A 111 15.87 -6.20 -5.01
CA ILE A 111 14.45 -6.45 -5.29
C ILE A 111 13.71 -5.17 -5.69
N GLN A 112 12.45 -5.34 -6.10
CA GLN A 112 11.52 -4.25 -6.36
C GLN A 112 10.17 -4.59 -5.74
N LEU A 113 9.73 -3.82 -4.75
CA LEU A 113 8.38 -3.92 -4.20
C LEU A 113 7.42 -3.08 -5.03
N ARG A 114 6.22 -3.62 -5.32
CA ARG A 114 5.21 -2.94 -6.14
C ARG A 114 3.86 -3.05 -5.47
N GLY A 115 3.13 -1.95 -5.38
CA GLY A 115 1.86 -1.97 -4.68
C GLY A 115 1.11 -0.66 -4.71
N MET A 116 0.26 -0.49 -3.70
CA MET A 116 -0.70 0.61 -3.64
C MET A 116 -0.53 1.41 -2.36
N SER A 117 -0.73 2.72 -2.46
CA SER A 117 -0.96 3.60 -1.32
C SER A 117 -2.45 3.64 -1.03
N SER A 118 -2.83 3.64 0.25
CA SER A 118 -4.14 4.14 0.64
C SER A 118 -4.26 5.63 0.25
N HIS A 119 -5.49 6.13 0.18
CA HIS A 119 -5.70 7.58 0.38
C HIS A 119 -5.52 7.90 1.88
N GLY A 120 -5.63 9.18 2.26
CA GLY A 120 -5.70 9.60 3.66
C GLY A 120 -6.62 8.73 4.53
N LEU A 121 -6.06 8.13 5.59
CA LEU A 121 -6.74 7.19 6.47
C LEU A 121 -7.97 7.80 7.17
N GLN A 122 -7.97 9.11 7.44
CA GLN A 122 -9.11 9.83 7.99
C GLN A 122 -10.34 9.77 7.07
N TRP A 123 -10.14 9.72 5.75
CA TRP A 123 -11.23 9.70 4.78
C TRP A 123 -11.57 8.30 4.30
N TYR A 124 -10.57 7.46 4.00
CA TYR A 124 -10.75 6.18 3.32
C TYR A 124 -10.06 5.00 4.02
N GLY A 125 -9.64 5.15 5.28
CA GLY A 125 -8.91 4.14 6.04
C GLY A 125 -9.75 2.94 6.50
N LEU A 126 -9.49 2.51 7.74
CA LEU A 126 -10.05 1.28 8.32
C LEU A 126 -11.59 1.28 8.26
N ASN A 127 -12.16 0.15 7.85
CA ASN A 127 -13.61 -0.07 7.69
C ASN A 127 -14.29 0.83 6.65
N LYS A 128 -13.52 1.59 5.87
CA LYS A 128 -14.00 2.35 4.72
C LYS A 128 -13.52 1.66 3.44
N CYS A 129 -12.39 2.08 2.88
CA CYS A 129 -11.78 1.38 1.74
C CYS A 129 -10.76 0.32 2.15
N LEU A 130 -10.21 0.38 3.37
CA LEU A 130 -9.32 -0.66 3.90
C LEU A 130 -10.11 -1.61 4.79
N THR A 131 -10.50 -2.75 4.22
CA THR A 131 -11.26 -3.82 4.88
C THR A 131 -10.56 -5.15 4.61
N ASP A 132 -11.00 -6.22 5.27
CA ASP A 132 -10.46 -7.54 4.98
C ASP A 132 -10.61 -7.92 3.50
N ALA A 133 -11.80 -7.69 2.93
CA ALA A 133 -12.08 -7.98 1.54
C ALA A 133 -11.18 -7.19 0.59
N SER A 134 -10.96 -5.90 0.85
CA SER A 134 -10.15 -5.06 -0.04
C SER A 134 -8.67 -5.38 0.04
N LEU A 135 -8.16 -5.70 1.25
CA LEU A 135 -6.76 -6.09 1.46
C LEU A 135 -6.48 -7.50 0.95
N ASP A 136 -7.46 -8.42 1.01
CA ASP A 136 -7.37 -9.73 0.36
C ASP A 136 -7.26 -9.59 -1.16
N VAL A 137 -8.06 -8.71 -1.78
CA VAL A 137 -7.93 -8.42 -3.21
C VAL A 137 -6.55 -7.83 -3.53
N LEU A 138 -6.05 -6.89 -2.74
CA LEU A 138 -4.72 -6.31 -2.97
C LEU A 138 -3.59 -7.35 -2.85
N ALA A 139 -3.60 -8.16 -1.79
CA ALA A 139 -2.52 -9.11 -1.52
C ALA A 139 -2.56 -10.35 -2.40
N GLN A 140 -3.76 -10.88 -2.63
CA GLN A 140 -3.94 -12.17 -3.26
C GLN A 140 -4.26 -12.03 -4.75
N ASP A 141 -5.15 -11.10 -5.11
CA ASP A 141 -5.54 -10.89 -6.49
C ASP A 141 -4.52 -10.08 -7.27
N TRP A 142 -4.28 -8.84 -6.84
CA TRP A 142 -3.33 -7.96 -7.49
C TRP A 142 -1.90 -8.37 -7.23
N GLN A 143 -1.68 -9.17 -6.18
CA GLN A 143 -0.37 -9.70 -5.83
C GLN A 143 0.64 -8.63 -5.45
N ALA A 144 0.14 -7.55 -4.83
CA ALA A 144 1.00 -6.49 -4.32
C ALA A 144 2.07 -7.05 -3.38
N ASP A 145 3.25 -6.47 -3.44
CA ASP A 145 4.33 -6.76 -2.51
C ASP A 145 4.21 -5.92 -1.24
N ILE A 146 3.65 -4.71 -1.38
CA ILE A 146 3.60 -3.68 -0.35
C ILE A 146 2.26 -2.94 -0.36
N VAL A 147 1.82 -2.48 0.81
CA VAL A 147 0.78 -1.45 0.96
C VAL A 147 1.33 -0.26 1.74
N ARG A 148 1.11 0.95 1.24
CA ARG A 148 1.41 2.20 1.95
C ARG A 148 0.17 2.69 2.68
N LEU A 149 0.32 3.05 3.95
CA LEU A 149 -0.75 3.52 4.84
C LEU A 149 -0.55 5.01 5.12
N SER A 150 -1.28 5.85 4.38
CA SER A 150 -1.08 7.30 4.36
C SER A 150 -1.88 8.02 5.43
N LEU A 151 -1.20 8.34 6.54
CA LEU A 151 -1.80 9.02 7.67
C LEU A 151 -1.51 10.52 7.61
N TYR A 152 -2.47 11.30 7.14
CA TYR A 152 -2.36 12.77 7.18
C TYR A 152 -2.21 13.24 8.62
N VAL A 153 -1.48 14.33 8.80
CA VAL A 153 -1.34 14.97 10.11
C VAL A 153 -2.47 15.98 10.32
N GLN A 154 -2.57 16.93 9.38
CA GLN A 154 -3.63 17.92 9.29
C GLN A 154 -4.87 17.35 8.57
N GLU A 155 -5.80 18.21 8.16
CA GLU A 155 -6.96 17.86 7.33
C GLU A 155 -7.87 16.78 7.95
N GLY A 156 -8.05 16.84 9.27
CA GLY A 156 -8.80 15.84 10.02
C GLY A 156 -8.02 14.56 10.32
N GLY A 157 -6.70 14.59 10.10
CA GLY A 157 -5.79 13.49 10.36
C GLY A 157 -5.31 13.39 11.81
N TYR A 158 -4.10 12.88 11.99
CA TYR A 158 -3.50 12.49 13.26
C TYR A 158 -3.63 13.52 14.37
N GLU A 159 -3.48 14.82 14.07
CA GLU A 159 -3.53 15.88 15.09
C GLU A 159 -4.87 15.95 15.84
N THR A 160 -5.93 15.43 15.23
CA THR A 160 -7.29 15.48 15.78
C THR A 160 -7.58 14.35 16.77
N ASP A 161 -6.94 13.19 16.60
CA ASP A 161 -7.06 12.03 17.49
C ASP A 161 -5.80 11.14 17.41
N PRO A 162 -4.68 11.56 18.03
CA PRO A 162 -3.42 10.82 17.99
C PRO A 162 -3.55 9.36 18.43
N VAL A 163 -4.35 9.09 19.47
CA VAL A 163 -4.55 7.75 20.02
C VAL A 163 -5.36 6.89 19.05
N GLY A 164 -6.48 7.40 18.54
CA GLY A 164 -7.32 6.67 17.60
C GLY A 164 -6.63 6.39 16.27
N PHE A 165 -5.87 7.35 15.72
CA PHE A 165 -5.11 7.14 14.49
C PHE A 165 -3.91 6.20 14.68
N THR A 166 -3.23 6.23 15.82
CA THR A 166 -2.20 5.23 16.16
C THR A 166 -2.80 3.83 16.24
N GLN A 167 -3.97 3.68 16.88
CA GLN A 167 -4.65 2.39 16.95
C GLN A 167 -5.09 1.92 15.57
N GLN A 168 -5.63 2.82 14.73
CA GLN A 168 -5.99 2.51 13.34
C GLN A 168 -4.78 2.04 12.53
N MET A 169 -3.65 2.74 12.63
CA MET A 169 -2.40 2.38 11.97
C MET A 169 -1.94 0.98 12.40
N ASN A 170 -1.92 0.70 13.71
CA ASN A 170 -1.52 -0.61 14.23
C ASN A 170 -2.43 -1.75 13.74
N THR A 171 -3.75 -1.53 13.70
CA THR A 171 -4.70 -2.50 13.16
C THR A 171 -4.43 -2.77 11.68
N LEU A 172 -4.20 -1.74 10.87
CA LEU A 172 -3.93 -1.89 9.44
C LEU A 172 -2.57 -2.56 9.16
N ILE A 173 -1.53 -2.25 9.96
CA ILE A 173 -0.25 -2.96 9.90
C ILE A 173 -0.46 -4.45 10.16
N ASP A 174 -1.26 -4.81 11.17
CA ASP A 174 -1.54 -6.20 11.49
C ASP A 174 -2.30 -6.91 10.34
N MET A 175 -3.37 -6.29 9.85
CA MET A 175 -4.17 -6.83 8.73
C MET A 175 -3.33 -7.08 7.46
N ALA A 176 -2.43 -6.15 7.12
CA ALA A 176 -1.54 -6.30 5.98
C ALA A 176 -0.44 -7.35 6.23
N SER A 177 0.10 -7.40 7.45
CA SER A 177 1.11 -8.40 7.84
C SER A 177 0.57 -9.82 7.80
N GLN A 178 -0.67 -10.05 8.23
CA GLN A 178 -1.34 -11.36 8.15
C GLN A 178 -1.48 -11.86 6.71
N ARG A 179 -1.46 -10.94 5.73
CA ARG A 179 -1.50 -11.24 4.28
C ARG A 179 -0.11 -11.34 3.65
N GLY A 180 0.95 -11.22 4.47
CA GLY A 180 2.34 -11.28 4.02
C GLY A 180 2.77 -10.11 3.14
N LEU A 181 2.10 -8.96 3.26
CA LEU A 181 2.52 -7.71 2.62
C LEU A 181 3.59 -7.00 3.43
N TYR A 182 4.50 -6.31 2.75
CA TYR A 182 5.23 -5.21 3.39
C TYR A 182 4.27 -4.04 3.66
N VAL A 183 4.56 -3.28 4.71
CA VAL A 183 3.76 -2.11 5.11
C VAL A 183 4.65 -0.88 5.16
N LEU A 184 4.33 0.12 4.35
CA LEU A 184 4.94 1.45 4.46
C LEU A 184 4.06 2.33 5.33
N VAL A 185 4.52 2.61 6.56
CA VAL A 185 3.87 3.52 7.50
C VAL A 185 4.26 4.93 7.12
N ASP A 186 3.30 5.72 6.67
CA ASP A 186 3.55 7.02 6.07
C ASP A 186 3.03 8.15 6.94
N TRP A 187 3.96 8.94 7.48
CA TRP A 187 3.68 10.22 8.12
C TRP A 187 3.38 11.25 7.04
N HIS A 188 2.10 11.31 6.68
CA HIS A 188 1.62 11.98 5.47
C HIS A 188 1.45 13.49 5.68
N GLN A 189 2.55 14.15 6.01
CA GLN A 189 2.59 15.60 6.04
C GLN A 189 2.57 16.18 4.62
N LEU A 190 1.72 17.20 4.43
CA LEU A 190 1.54 17.90 3.17
C LEU A 190 1.41 19.41 3.39
N ASN A 191 0.47 19.82 4.26
CA ASN A 191 0.27 21.21 4.63
C ASN A 191 0.09 21.33 6.16
N PRO A 192 0.97 22.05 6.88
CA PRO A 192 2.13 22.80 6.40
C PRO A 192 3.23 21.95 5.75
N GLY A 193 4.00 22.53 4.83
CA GLY A 193 5.01 21.82 4.03
C GLY A 193 6.33 21.55 4.73
N ASP A 194 6.68 22.30 5.78
CA ASP A 194 7.91 22.08 6.56
C ASP A 194 7.72 20.97 7.60
N PRO A 195 8.40 19.80 7.49
CA PRO A 195 8.23 18.69 8.41
C PRO A 195 8.54 19.04 9.88
N ASN A 196 9.36 20.08 10.13
CA ASN A 196 9.66 20.55 11.48
C ASN A 196 8.42 21.08 12.22
N TYR A 197 7.39 21.54 11.49
CA TYR A 197 6.14 22.02 12.08
C TYR A 197 5.49 20.96 12.98
N ASN A 198 5.46 19.70 12.53
CA ASN A 198 4.84 18.60 13.28
C ASN A 198 5.86 17.72 14.02
N LEU A 199 7.10 18.20 14.25
CA LEU A 199 8.19 17.37 14.80
C LEU A 199 7.80 16.67 16.11
N ALA A 200 7.13 17.37 17.03
CA ALA A 200 6.70 16.77 18.30
C ALA A 200 5.68 15.65 18.12
N LEU A 201 4.70 15.85 17.22
CA LEU A 201 3.68 14.84 16.91
C LEU A 201 4.29 13.64 16.18
N ALA A 202 5.23 13.87 15.26
CA ALA A 202 5.95 12.81 14.57
C ALA A 202 6.78 11.96 15.56
N LYS A 203 7.51 12.59 16.49
CA LYS A 203 8.25 11.87 17.55
C LYS A 203 7.32 10.98 18.38
N GLN A 204 6.15 11.50 18.77
CA GLN A 204 5.15 10.71 19.50
C GLN A 204 4.65 9.53 18.66
N PHE A 205 4.16 9.80 17.45
CA PHE A 205 3.62 8.80 16.55
C PHE A 205 4.60 7.65 16.27
N PHE A 206 5.84 7.98 15.88
CA PHE A 206 6.84 6.96 15.60
C PHE A 206 7.26 6.21 16.86
N THR A 207 7.32 6.86 18.02
CA THR A 207 7.56 6.13 19.28
C THR A 207 6.48 5.07 19.51
N ASP A 208 5.21 5.42 19.34
CA ASP A 208 4.09 4.53 19.62
C ASP A 208 3.98 3.39 18.59
N VAL A 209 4.03 3.71 17.29
CA VAL A 209 3.88 2.73 16.22
C VAL A 209 5.10 1.79 16.14
N VAL A 210 6.32 2.29 16.29
CA VAL A 210 7.52 1.44 16.29
C VAL A 210 7.51 0.54 17.53
N SER A 211 7.16 1.06 18.71
CA SER A 211 7.07 0.25 19.94
C SER A 211 6.09 -0.92 19.80
N ALA A 212 4.93 -0.68 19.17
CA ALA A 212 3.91 -1.70 18.96
C ALA A 212 4.32 -2.75 17.91
N ASN A 213 5.15 -2.39 16.94
CA ASN A 213 5.46 -3.23 15.77
C ASN A 213 6.92 -3.66 15.63
N LYS A 214 7.80 -3.35 16.59
CA LYS A 214 9.26 -3.61 16.54
C LYS A 214 9.69 -5.06 16.26
N ASN A 215 8.80 -6.03 16.49
CA ASN A 215 9.08 -7.45 16.26
C ASN A 215 8.71 -7.90 14.83
N ARG A 216 8.19 -6.99 14.00
CA ARG A 216 7.80 -7.27 12.62
C ARG A 216 8.96 -6.98 11.68
N ASN A 217 9.22 -7.89 10.74
CA ASN A 217 10.27 -7.74 9.73
C ASN A 217 9.78 -7.11 8.42
N ASN A 218 8.51 -6.70 8.36
CA ASN A 218 7.83 -6.23 7.15
C ASN A 218 7.36 -4.77 7.21
N VAL A 219 7.75 -4.01 8.24
CA VAL A 219 7.36 -2.60 8.41
C VAL A 219 8.49 -1.66 8.00
N ILE A 220 8.15 -0.65 7.20
CA ILE A 220 9.02 0.41 6.68
C ILE A 220 8.42 1.75 7.11
N TYR A 221 9.25 2.74 7.45
CA TYR A 221 8.78 4.03 7.97
C TYR A 221 9.11 5.18 7.02
N ASP A 222 8.11 5.82 6.41
CA ASP A 222 8.24 7.07 5.67
C ASP A 222 8.00 8.25 6.62
N ILE A 223 9.06 9.00 6.93
CA ILE A 223 9.04 9.98 8.04
C ILE A 223 8.50 11.35 7.65
N ALA A 224 8.39 11.63 6.35
CA ALA A 224 7.80 12.86 5.84
C ALA A 224 7.44 12.66 4.36
N ASN A 225 6.13 12.57 4.08
CA ASN A 225 5.60 12.36 2.73
C ASN A 225 6.12 13.36 1.68
N GLU A 226 5.78 14.65 1.81
CA GLU A 226 6.07 15.66 0.78
C GLU A 226 6.54 16.97 1.38
N PRO A 227 7.80 17.06 1.83
CA PRO A 227 8.38 18.34 2.22
C PRO A 227 8.25 19.37 1.08
N ASN A 228 7.60 20.49 1.37
CA ASN A 228 7.36 21.57 0.41
C ASN A 228 7.46 22.94 1.07
N ASP A 229 7.74 23.97 0.28
CA ASP A 229 8.07 25.32 0.76
C ASP A 229 9.14 25.33 1.87
N VAL A 230 10.07 24.38 1.80
CA VAL A 230 11.14 24.12 2.76
C VAL A 230 12.40 23.67 2.01
N SER A 231 13.58 24.02 2.54
CA SER A 231 14.86 23.68 1.93
C SER A 231 15.34 22.28 2.33
N TRP A 232 16.20 21.65 1.52
CA TRP A 232 16.80 20.35 1.86
C TRP A 232 17.49 20.33 3.24
N PRO A 233 18.31 21.32 3.63
CA PRO A 233 18.93 21.34 4.96
C PRO A 233 17.92 21.24 6.13
N GLU A 234 16.74 21.85 6.01
CA GLU A 234 15.71 21.78 7.05
C GLU A 234 15.02 20.39 7.09
N VAL A 235 14.85 19.76 5.93
CA VAL A 235 14.35 18.37 5.83
C VAL A 235 15.38 17.39 6.41
N ARG A 236 16.66 17.59 6.12
CA ARG A 236 17.78 16.85 6.70
C ARG A 236 17.80 17.02 8.22
N HIS A 237 17.66 18.25 8.72
CA HIS A 237 17.58 18.53 10.15
C HIS A 237 16.43 17.76 10.83
N TYR A 238 15.23 17.82 10.28
CA TYR A 238 14.08 17.04 10.76
C TYR A 238 14.40 15.53 10.81
N SER A 239 15.03 15.01 9.76
CA SER A 239 15.36 13.58 9.65
C SER A 239 16.33 13.14 10.74
N GLU A 240 17.35 13.95 11.02
CA GLU A 240 18.30 13.71 12.12
C GLU A 240 17.64 13.73 13.51
N GLN A 241 16.46 14.35 13.65
CA GLN A 241 15.69 14.35 14.89
C GLN A 241 14.75 13.14 15.04
N ILE A 242 14.24 12.59 13.93
CA ILE A 242 13.28 11.47 13.94
C ILE A 242 13.97 10.10 13.88
N ILE A 243 15.02 9.95 13.06
CA ILE A 243 15.69 8.65 12.89
C ILE A 243 16.18 8.09 14.23
N PRO A 244 16.82 8.87 15.14
CA PRO A 244 17.22 8.35 16.45
C PRO A 244 16.04 7.88 17.32
N VAL A 245 14.86 8.48 17.18
CA VAL A 245 13.66 8.07 17.93
C VAL A 245 13.21 6.69 17.49
N ILE A 246 13.14 6.45 16.16
CA ILE A 246 12.81 5.13 15.61
C ILE A 246 13.89 4.10 15.99
N ARG A 247 15.17 4.45 15.79
CA ARG A 247 16.30 3.54 15.96
C ARG A 247 16.63 3.22 17.42
N ALA A 248 16.20 4.06 18.38
CA ALA A 248 16.25 3.72 19.80
C ALA A 248 15.36 2.50 20.14
N ILE A 249 14.32 2.25 19.36
CA ILE A 249 13.37 1.14 19.58
C ILE A 249 13.68 -0.03 18.64
N GLN A 250 13.98 0.27 17.37
CA GLN A 250 14.31 -0.73 16.34
C GLN A 250 15.59 -0.32 15.60
N PRO A 251 16.78 -0.76 16.08
CA PRO A 251 18.08 -0.28 15.60
C PRO A 251 18.38 -0.50 14.11
N ASP A 252 17.65 -1.38 13.43
CA ASP A 252 17.81 -1.72 12.02
C ASP A 252 16.59 -1.36 11.15
N ALA A 253 15.71 -0.48 11.63
CA ALA A 253 14.50 -0.07 10.91
C ALA A 253 14.79 0.54 9.54
N LEU A 254 14.19 0.04 8.46
CA LEU A 254 14.26 0.69 7.15
C LEU A 254 13.42 1.98 7.15
N ILE A 255 14.05 3.11 6.82
CA ILE A 255 13.43 4.44 6.90
C ILE A 255 13.49 5.12 5.53
N LEU A 256 12.36 5.65 5.05
CA LEU A 256 12.29 6.51 3.88
C LEU A 256 12.23 7.97 4.31
N ILE A 257 12.88 8.84 3.53
CA ILE A 257 13.00 10.27 3.80
C ILE A 257 12.45 11.07 2.60
N GLY A 258 11.41 11.86 2.86
CA GLY A 258 10.91 12.89 1.96
C GLY A 258 12.00 13.79 1.39
N THR A 259 11.93 14.13 0.11
CA THR A 259 12.82 15.15 -0.47
C THR A 259 12.08 16.48 -0.64
N HIS A 260 12.81 17.59 -0.69
CA HIS A 260 12.19 18.90 -0.86
C HIS A 260 11.51 19.05 -2.24
N GLY A 261 10.53 19.95 -2.33
CA GLY A 261 9.75 20.20 -3.54
C GLY A 261 8.72 19.11 -3.82
N TRP A 262 7.94 18.72 -2.82
CA TRP A 262 6.97 17.61 -2.90
C TRP A 262 7.63 16.29 -3.28
N SER A 263 8.74 15.97 -2.63
CA SER A 263 9.51 14.76 -2.88
C SER A 263 9.97 14.62 -4.33
N THR A 264 10.39 15.73 -4.97
CA THR A 264 10.92 15.71 -6.35
C THR A 264 12.42 16.01 -6.42
N PHE A 265 13.13 15.93 -5.30
CA PHE A 265 14.53 16.38 -5.17
C PHE A 265 14.69 17.84 -5.65
N GLY A 266 13.73 18.70 -5.31
CA GLY A 266 13.74 20.11 -5.66
C GLY A 266 13.29 20.45 -7.09
N ALA A 267 13.05 19.45 -7.94
CA ALA A 267 12.73 19.67 -9.35
C ALA A 267 11.49 20.54 -9.58
N SER A 268 10.56 20.56 -8.62
CA SER A 268 9.34 21.38 -8.69
C SER A 268 9.45 22.77 -8.05
N THR A 269 10.55 23.09 -7.35
CA THR A 269 10.72 24.36 -6.61
C THR A 269 12.01 25.11 -6.96
N GLY A 270 12.63 24.78 -8.10
CA GLY A 270 13.89 25.40 -8.54
C GLY A 270 15.13 24.92 -7.78
N GLY A 271 14.98 23.91 -6.93
CA GLY A 271 16.10 23.19 -6.29
C GLY A 271 16.75 22.19 -7.24
N SER A 272 17.67 21.39 -6.72
CA SER A 272 18.44 20.43 -7.49
C SER A 272 18.56 19.08 -6.81
N VAL A 273 18.66 18.02 -7.61
CA VAL A 273 19.08 16.70 -7.14
C VAL A 273 20.42 16.73 -6.40
N GLN A 274 21.27 17.70 -6.76
CA GLN A 274 22.57 17.91 -6.12
C GLN A 274 22.47 18.34 -4.67
N ASP A 275 21.35 18.94 -4.25
CA ASP A 275 21.16 19.36 -2.85
C ASP A 275 21.19 18.14 -1.93
N VAL A 276 20.55 17.04 -2.35
CA VAL A 276 20.51 15.77 -1.59
C VAL A 276 21.79 14.94 -1.81
N ILE A 277 22.32 14.89 -3.04
CA ILE A 277 23.54 14.11 -3.35
C ILE A 277 24.76 14.63 -2.58
N ASN A 278 24.89 15.96 -2.46
CA ASN A 278 26.06 16.58 -1.82
C ASN A 278 25.95 16.64 -0.30
N ASP A 279 24.75 16.53 0.26
CA ASP A 279 24.51 16.57 1.70
C ASP A 279 23.49 15.50 2.14
N PRO A 280 23.81 14.20 1.97
CA PRO A 280 22.90 13.13 2.37
C PRO A 280 22.75 13.08 3.90
N VAL A 281 21.60 12.59 4.35
CA VAL A 281 21.34 12.31 5.76
C VAL A 281 22.32 11.24 6.26
N PRO A 282 23.05 11.46 7.38
CA PRO A 282 24.20 10.63 7.77
C PRO A 282 23.79 9.37 8.54
N PHE A 283 22.87 8.58 7.98
CA PHE A 283 22.41 7.32 8.56
C PHE A 283 22.45 6.19 7.52
N ASP A 284 22.58 4.95 8.00
CA ASP A 284 22.49 3.76 7.17
C ASP A 284 21.04 3.25 7.07
N ASN A 285 20.82 2.32 6.14
CA ASN A 285 19.51 1.69 5.94
C ASN A 285 18.36 2.72 5.81
N ILE A 286 18.66 3.81 5.09
CA ILE A 286 17.72 4.86 4.69
C ILE A 286 17.57 4.89 3.17
N MET A 287 16.42 5.31 2.68
CA MET A 287 16.19 5.62 1.26
C MET A 287 15.53 6.99 1.13
N TYR A 288 15.68 7.63 -0.03
CA TYR A 288 15.05 8.91 -0.33
C TYR A 288 13.81 8.69 -1.19
N THR A 289 12.74 9.44 -0.92
CA THR A 289 11.51 9.30 -1.69
C THR A 289 11.50 10.21 -2.92
N PHE A 290 10.88 9.69 -3.99
CA PHE A 290 10.60 10.45 -5.20
C PHE A 290 9.13 10.33 -5.58
N HIS A 291 8.41 11.43 -5.76
CA HIS A 291 7.01 11.43 -6.18
C HIS A 291 6.83 11.97 -7.59
N PHE A 292 5.89 11.39 -8.34
CA PHE A 292 5.51 11.94 -9.64
C PHE A 292 4.07 11.71 -10.04
N TYR A 293 3.53 12.64 -10.82
CA TYR A 293 2.25 12.51 -11.50
C TYR A 293 2.48 12.62 -12.99
N ALA A 294 2.33 11.51 -13.71
CA ALA A 294 2.89 11.33 -15.05
C ALA A 294 2.32 12.28 -16.11
N ALA A 295 1.12 12.84 -15.90
CA ALA A 295 0.55 13.84 -16.79
C ALA A 295 1.20 15.23 -16.62
N SER A 296 1.81 15.52 -15.47
CA SER A 296 2.49 16.78 -15.18
C SER A 296 4.03 16.67 -15.21
N HIS A 297 4.57 15.61 -14.61
CA HIS A 297 5.99 15.41 -14.41
C HIS A 297 6.54 14.52 -15.53
N LYS A 298 7.06 15.14 -16.60
CA LYS A 298 7.51 14.45 -17.83
C LYS A 298 8.98 14.07 -17.79
N ASP A 299 9.66 14.19 -18.93
CA ASP A 299 11.04 13.76 -19.16
C ASP A 299 12.04 14.43 -18.20
N TYR A 300 11.81 15.69 -17.81
CA TYR A 300 12.66 16.40 -16.84
C TYR A 300 12.68 15.71 -15.47
N HIS A 301 11.53 15.57 -14.81
CA HIS A 301 11.41 14.87 -13.52
C HIS A 301 11.88 13.42 -13.61
N ARG A 302 11.58 12.72 -14.71
CA ARG A 302 12.07 11.35 -14.91
C ARG A 302 13.60 11.29 -14.99
N SER A 303 14.25 12.27 -15.61
CA SER A 303 15.71 12.35 -15.63
C SER A 303 16.31 12.63 -14.26
N VAL A 304 15.60 13.37 -13.40
CA VAL A 304 16.01 13.59 -12.00
C VAL A 304 15.95 12.29 -11.21
N LEU A 305 14.86 11.51 -11.34
CA LEU A 305 14.76 10.17 -10.75
C LEU A 305 15.89 9.24 -11.25
N ASP A 306 16.17 9.26 -12.56
CA ASP A 306 17.24 8.47 -13.17
C ASP A 306 18.60 8.84 -12.54
N GLN A 307 18.94 10.14 -12.48
CA GLN A 307 20.20 10.62 -11.88
C GLN A 307 20.30 10.31 -10.39
N ALA A 308 19.24 10.56 -9.61
CA ALA A 308 19.23 10.30 -8.17
C ALA A 308 19.47 8.81 -7.88
N SER A 309 18.79 7.93 -8.60
CA SER A 309 18.87 6.47 -8.40
C SER A 309 20.17 5.83 -8.88
N ASP A 310 21.03 6.55 -9.62
CA ASP A 310 22.38 6.07 -9.94
C ASP A 310 23.33 6.12 -8.75
N VAL A 311 23.05 6.98 -7.75
CA VAL A 311 23.98 7.25 -6.64
C VAL A 311 23.36 7.18 -5.25
N LEU A 312 22.03 7.25 -5.14
CA LEU A 312 21.29 7.15 -3.90
C LEU A 312 20.28 5.99 -3.93
N PRO A 313 19.99 5.34 -2.80
CA PRO A 313 18.84 4.44 -2.69
C PRO A 313 17.54 5.25 -2.75
N VAL A 314 16.75 5.05 -3.81
CA VAL A 314 15.50 5.77 -4.05
C VAL A 314 14.30 4.83 -4.02
N PHE A 315 13.20 5.28 -3.41
CA PHE A 315 11.90 4.60 -3.40
C PHE A 315 10.84 5.58 -3.94
N VAL A 316 9.96 5.15 -4.86
CA VAL A 316 8.84 5.99 -5.32
C VAL A 316 7.62 5.72 -4.44
N SER A 317 7.54 6.35 -3.26
CA SER A 317 6.50 6.04 -2.28
C SER A 317 5.13 6.62 -2.66
N GLU A 318 5.07 7.51 -3.65
CA GLU A 318 3.81 7.95 -4.25
C GLU A 318 3.97 8.27 -5.74
N TRP A 319 3.03 7.81 -6.56
CA TRP A 319 2.91 8.30 -7.94
C TRP A 319 1.51 8.09 -8.52
N GLY A 320 1.13 8.92 -9.50
CA GLY A 320 -0.12 8.82 -10.24
C GLY A 320 0.05 8.86 -11.77
N THR A 321 -0.92 8.32 -12.51
CA THR A 321 -0.95 8.40 -13.99
C THR A 321 -1.50 9.74 -14.49
N GLN A 322 -2.07 10.54 -13.58
CA GLN A 322 -2.80 11.79 -13.80
C GLN A 322 -1.89 13.02 -13.71
N ASN A 323 -2.48 14.21 -13.67
CA ASN A 323 -1.77 15.45 -13.32
C ASN A 323 -1.49 15.51 -11.81
N TYR A 324 -0.76 16.53 -11.37
CA TYR A 324 -0.32 16.69 -9.98
C TYR A 324 -1.46 16.87 -8.95
N ASP A 325 -2.69 17.16 -9.39
CA ASP A 325 -3.86 17.22 -8.49
C ASP A 325 -4.44 15.82 -8.20
N GLY A 326 -3.84 14.77 -8.76
CA GLY A 326 -4.33 13.39 -8.73
C GLY A 326 -5.58 13.17 -9.59
N ASP A 327 -5.87 14.08 -10.53
CA ASP A 327 -7.09 14.05 -11.36
C ASP A 327 -6.83 14.42 -12.83
N GLY A 328 -7.90 14.43 -13.63
CA GLY A 328 -7.82 14.71 -15.06
C GLY A 328 -7.36 13.49 -15.88
N PRO A 329 -7.04 13.68 -17.16
CA PRO A 329 -6.71 12.58 -18.07
C PRO A 329 -5.44 11.84 -17.65
N ASN A 330 -5.45 10.52 -17.82
CA ASN A 330 -4.26 9.69 -17.65
C ASN A 330 -3.27 9.94 -18.80
N ASP A 331 -1.97 10.04 -18.49
CA ASP A 331 -0.90 9.90 -19.47
C ASP A 331 -0.18 8.57 -19.29
N LEU A 332 -0.77 7.52 -19.86
CA LEU A 332 -0.23 6.17 -19.78
C LEU A 332 1.09 6.00 -20.56
N ILE A 333 1.36 6.86 -21.56
CA ILE A 333 2.62 6.85 -22.31
C ILE A 333 3.77 7.34 -21.43
N SER A 334 3.57 8.47 -20.75
CA SER A 334 4.54 9.00 -19.79
C SER A 334 4.70 8.04 -18.60
N SER A 335 3.58 7.50 -18.10
CA SER A 335 3.56 6.52 -17.00
C SER A 335 4.39 5.28 -17.35
N GLN A 336 4.25 4.75 -18.58
CA GLN A 336 5.05 3.61 -19.04
C GLN A 336 6.55 3.89 -18.97
N LYS A 337 6.99 5.07 -19.40
CA LYS A 337 8.42 5.43 -19.36
C LYS A 337 8.97 5.46 -17.92
N TYR A 338 8.17 5.87 -16.93
CA TYR A 338 8.56 5.76 -15.52
C TYR A 338 8.61 4.31 -15.05
N ILE A 339 7.59 3.50 -15.38
CA ILE A 339 7.57 2.07 -15.06
C ILE A 339 8.81 1.36 -15.63
N ASP A 340 9.18 1.63 -16.88
CA ASP A 340 10.35 1.03 -17.53
C ASP A 340 11.66 1.42 -16.82
N LEU A 341 11.80 2.69 -16.44
CA LEU A 341 12.93 3.18 -15.64
C LEU A 341 12.98 2.45 -14.28
N MET A 342 11.87 2.44 -13.54
CA MET A 342 11.80 1.84 -12.21
C MET A 342 12.07 0.34 -12.26
N LYS A 343 11.52 -0.37 -13.25
CA LYS A 343 11.76 -1.80 -13.49
C LYS A 343 13.23 -2.09 -13.77
N ARG A 344 13.84 -1.35 -14.71
CA ARG A 344 15.26 -1.48 -15.07
C ARG A 344 16.18 -1.26 -13.86
N LYS A 345 15.85 -0.30 -13.01
CA LYS A 345 16.67 0.07 -11.84
C LYS A 345 16.31 -0.67 -10.55
N LYS A 346 15.23 -1.45 -10.55
CA LYS A 346 14.64 -2.08 -9.35
C LYS A 346 14.24 -1.05 -8.29
N ILE A 347 13.61 0.04 -8.73
CA ILE A 347 13.06 1.09 -7.85
C ILE A 347 11.66 0.65 -7.42
N SER A 348 11.49 0.40 -6.13
CA SER A 348 10.20 0.05 -5.55
C SER A 348 9.21 1.21 -5.62
N TRP A 349 7.91 0.91 -5.68
CA TRP A 349 6.88 1.93 -5.80
C TRP A 349 5.52 1.59 -5.18
N THR A 350 4.78 2.63 -4.82
CA THR A 350 3.36 2.57 -4.41
C THR A 350 2.53 3.60 -5.16
N ASN A 351 1.48 3.17 -5.86
CA ASN A 351 0.62 4.05 -6.65
C ASN A 351 -0.48 4.72 -5.80
N TRP A 352 -0.78 5.98 -6.10
CA TRP A 352 -1.86 6.78 -5.49
C TRP A 352 -3.14 6.68 -6.36
N ASN A 353 -4.27 6.14 -5.88
CA ASN A 353 -4.47 5.52 -4.57
C ASN A 353 -5.61 4.46 -4.53
N TYR A 354 -5.57 3.60 -3.50
CA TYR A 354 -6.48 2.48 -3.25
C TYR A 354 -7.79 2.91 -2.57
N SER A 355 -8.53 3.81 -3.20
CA SER A 355 -9.85 4.27 -2.73
C SER A 355 -10.88 4.32 -3.86
N ASP A 356 -12.12 4.70 -3.51
CA ASP A 356 -13.18 5.02 -4.44
C ASP A 356 -13.48 6.53 -4.53
N ASP A 357 -12.50 7.38 -4.24
CA ASP A 357 -12.58 8.84 -4.43
C ASP A 357 -12.99 9.19 -5.87
N PHE A 358 -13.59 10.37 -6.06
CA PHE A 358 -14.13 10.75 -7.36
C PHE A 358 -13.04 11.03 -8.41
N ARG A 359 -11.82 11.41 -7.98
CA ARG A 359 -10.71 11.72 -8.88
C ARG A 359 -10.27 10.52 -9.70
N SER A 360 -9.71 10.78 -10.88
CA SER A 360 -9.25 9.73 -11.79
C SER A 360 -8.07 8.90 -11.23
N GLY A 361 -7.32 9.41 -10.25
CA GLY A 361 -6.25 8.70 -9.54
C GLY A 361 -6.72 7.61 -8.58
N ALA A 362 -7.93 7.71 -8.02
CA ALA A 362 -8.47 6.63 -7.21
C ALA A 362 -8.78 5.40 -8.08
N VAL A 363 -8.28 4.23 -7.72
CA VAL A 363 -8.36 3.04 -8.58
C VAL A 363 -9.76 2.46 -8.68
N TRP A 364 -10.61 2.62 -7.67
CA TRP A 364 -11.98 2.08 -7.67
C TRP A 364 -13.01 3.12 -8.11
N LYS A 365 -14.08 2.69 -8.79
CA LYS A 365 -15.25 3.53 -9.08
C LYS A 365 -15.99 3.85 -7.79
N LYS A 366 -16.54 5.06 -7.69
CA LYS A 366 -17.29 5.54 -6.53
C LYS A 366 -18.38 4.55 -6.10
N GLY A 367 -18.43 4.22 -4.81
CA GLY A 367 -19.38 3.28 -4.23
C GLY A 367 -18.84 1.84 -4.10
N THR A 368 -17.67 1.55 -4.67
CA THR A 368 -17.03 0.22 -4.53
C THR A 368 -16.73 -0.09 -3.08
N CYS A 369 -16.19 0.86 -2.31
CA CYS A 369 -15.86 0.64 -0.91
C CYS A 369 -17.12 0.42 -0.09
N ASN A 370 -18.18 1.20 -0.31
CA ASN A 370 -19.46 1.03 0.40
C ASN A 370 -20.13 -0.33 0.13
N THR A 371 -20.03 -0.82 -1.10
CA THR A 371 -20.63 -2.11 -1.51
C THR A 371 -19.72 -3.31 -1.24
N GLN A 372 -18.46 -3.08 -0.87
CA GLN A 372 -17.43 -4.10 -0.68
C GLN A 372 -17.25 -5.00 -1.93
N ASN A 373 -17.52 -4.47 -3.13
CA ASN A 373 -17.49 -5.24 -4.37
C ASN A 373 -16.21 -4.98 -5.18
N PHE A 374 -15.08 -5.44 -4.68
CA PHE A 374 -13.76 -5.23 -5.28
C PHE A 374 -13.51 -6.21 -6.44
N VAL A 375 -14.12 -5.94 -7.60
CA VAL A 375 -13.97 -6.72 -8.84
C VAL A 375 -13.46 -5.85 -9.99
N ASP A 376 -12.86 -6.45 -11.02
CA ASP A 376 -12.19 -5.70 -12.10
C ASP A 376 -13.12 -4.74 -12.86
N SER A 377 -14.41 -5.09 -12.99
CA SER A 377 -15.41 -4.19 -13.58
C SER A 377 -15.64 -2.89 -12.79
N GLN A 378 -15.21 -2.85 -11.52
CA GLN A 378 -15.24 -1.66 -10.66
C GLN A 378 -13.95 -0.83 -10.72
N LEU A 379 -12.93 -1.25 -11.47
CA LEU A 379 -11.73 -0.45 -11.64
C LEU A 379 -11.99 0.76 -12.54
N LYS A 380 -11.38 1.90 -12.19
CA LYS A 380 -11.13 2.99 -13.13
C LYS A 380 -10.04 2.58 -14.11
N GLU A 381 -9.84 3.39 -15.16
CA GLU A 381 -8.79 3.15 -16.15
C GLU A 381 -7.40 3.03 -15.51
N ALA A 382 -7.05 3.97 -14.62
CA ALA A 382 -5.78 3.94 -13.89
C ALA A 382 -5.62 2.67 -13.04
N GLY A 383 -6.71 2.24 -12.37
CA GLY A 383 -6.75 1.01 -11.57
C GLY A 383 -6.49 -0.24 -12.40
N THR A 384 -7.13 -0.34 -13.57
CA THR A 384 -6.90 -1.44 -14.52
C THR A 384 -5.43 -1.48 -14.96
N TRP A 385 -4.88 -0.32 -15.30
CA TRP A 385 -3.51 -0.21 -15.81
C TRP A 385 -2.47 -0.55 -14.75
N VAL A 386 -2.59 0.00 -13.53
CA VAL A 386 -1.63 -0.26 -12.45
C VAL A 386 -1.69 -1.71 -11.96
N LYS A 387 -2.90 -2.32 -11.90
CA LYS A 387 -3.06 -3.72 -11.52
C LYS A 387 -2.19 -4.63 -12.39
N GLY A 388 -2.20 -4.44 -13.71
CA GLY A 388 -1.38 -5.23 -14.64
C GLY A 388 0.13 -5.14 -14.35
N TRP A 389 0.62 -3.97 -13.92
CA TRP A 389 2.02 -3.79 -13.52
C TRP A 389 2.36 -4.34 -12.14
N ILE A 390 1.40 -4.44 -11.22
CA ILE A 390 1.60 -5.11 -9.93
C ILE A 390 1.67 -6.62 -10.14
N GLU A 391 0.84 -7.19 -11.01
CA GLU A 391 0.81 -8.62 -11.29
C GLU A 391 2.08 -9.15 -11.98
N GLU A 392 2.80 -8.33 -12.76
CA GLU A 392 3.94 -8.79 -13.57
C GLU A 392 5.12 -9.40 -12.79
N GLY A 393 5.44 -8.87 -11.61
CA GLY A 393 6.64 -9.24 -10.86
C GLY A 393 6.40 -10.33 -9.83
N ARG A 394 5.36 -11.15 -10.03
CA ARG A 394 5.15 -12.38 -9.27
C ARG A 394 5.27 -13.63 -10.12
#